data_AF-A0A5N7ZPS8-F1
#
_entry.id   AF-A0A5N7ZPS8-F1
#
_cell.length_a   1.000
_cell.length_b   1.000
_cell.length_c   1.000
_cell.angle_alpha   90.00
_cell.angle_beta   90.00
_cell.angle_gamma   90.00
#
_symmetry.space_group_name_H-M   'P 1'
#
loop_
_entity.id
_entity.type
_entity.pdbx_description
1 polymer ?
#
loop_
_entity_poly.entity_id
_entity_poly.type
_entity_poly.pdbx_seq_one_letter_code
_entity_poly.pdbx_strand_id
1 'polypeptide(L)'
;MASLKLEDLVTSMLAAAKAVFDKRWPDIKDYAEPEFEKLARTLIQIEGIRTRKKISEGSASVLLEMQKNTTRAVMLAVEGMGLVLIEEAINAALKAVKDVVNAALGFALI
;
A
#
# COMPACT_ATOMS: atom_id res chain seq x y z
N MET A 1 -5.14 -11.29 18.60
CA MET A 1 -4.96 -11.04 17.15
C MET A 1 -4.13 -9.78 17.04
N ALA A 2 -3.07 -9.78 16.21
CA ALA A 2 -2.33 -8.55 15.94
C ALA A 2 -3.28 -7.56 15.27
N SER A 3 -3.28 -6.31 15.70
CA SER A 3 -4.01 -5.24 15.04
C SER A 3 -2.99 -4.47 14.22
N LEU A 4 -3.26 -4.31 12.93
CA LEU A 4 -2.43 -3.45 12.08
C LEU A 4 -2.48 -2.01 12.63
N LYS A 5 -1.31 -1.39 12.76
CA LYS A 5 -1.18 0.01 13.18
C LYS A 5 -0.86 0.87 11.96
N LEU A 6 -1.63 1.93 11.79
CA LEU A 6 -1.49 2.81 10.63
C LEU A 6 -0.09 3.41 10.54
N GLU A 7 0.43 3.95 11.65
CA GLU A 7 1.74 4.60 11.70
C GLU A 7 2.86 3.65 11.26
N ASP A 8 2.91 2.44 11.84
CA ASP A 8 3.91 1.42 11.49
C ASP A 8 3.88 1.05 10.00
N LEU A 9 2.67 0.87 9.44
CA LEU A 9 2.49 0.54 8.02
C LEU A 9 2.97 1.70 7.14
N VAL A 10 2.50 2.92 7.41
CA VAL A 10 2.82 4.10 6.60
C VAL A 10 4.31 4.38 6.64
N THR A 11 4.94 4.36 7.81
CA THR A 11 6.39 4.56 7.94
C THR A 11 7.18 3.53 7.14
N SER A 12 6.81 2.25 7.23
CA SER A 12 7.51 1.17 6.52
C SER A 12 7.33 1.26 5.00
N MET A 13 6.11 1.54 4.55
CA MET A 13 5.75 1.69 3.13
C MET A 13 6.47 2.89 2.52
N LEU A 14 6.45 4.04 3.20
CA LEU A 14 7.11 5.25 2.72
C LEU A 14 8.63 5.12 2.70
N ALA A 15 9.24 4.49 3.71
CA ALA A 15 10.68 4.25 3.71
C ALA A 15 11.11 3.41 2.49
N ALA A 16 10.36 2.34 2.18
CA ALA A 16 10.64 1.48 1.04
C ALA A 16 10.39 2.19 -0.31
N ALA A 17 9.27 2.89 -0.46
CA ALA A 17 8.96 3.64 -1.68
C ALA A 17 9.94 4.78 -1.93
N LYS A 18 10.34 5.51 -0.88
CA LYS A 18 11.33 6.58 -0.97
C LYS A 18 12.68 6.08 -1.48
N ALA A 19 13.10 4.88 -1.06
CA ALA A 19 14.32 4.26 -1.57
C ALA A 19 14.26 3.95 -3.08
N VAL A 20 13.07 3.65 -3.61
CA VAL A 20 12.86 3.44 -5.05
C VAL A 20 12.85 4.77 -5.82
N PHE A 21 12.11 5.76 -5.33
CA PHE A 21 12.03 7.06 -5.99
C PHE A 21 13.37 7.83 -5.96
N ASP A 22 14.20 7.60 -4.93
CA ASP A 22 15.54 8.19 -4.78
C ASP A 22 15.52 9.71 -5.08
N LYS A 23 16.21 10.16 -6.14
CA LYS A 23 16.31 11.57 -6.55
C LYS A 23 14.98 12.19 -6.95
N ARG A 24 14.00 11.38 -7.33
CA ARG A 24 12.65 11.83 -7.72
C ARG A 24 11.70 11.97 -6.53
N TRP A 25 12.12 11.56 -5.32
CA TRP A 25 11.29 11.70 -4.12
C TRP A 25 10.75 13.12 -3.88
N PRO A 26 11.55 14.20 -4.02
CA PRO A 26 11.06 15.57 -3.82
C PRO A 26 9.92 15.96 -4.77
N ASP A 27 9.88 15.38 -5.98
CA ASP A 27 8.88 15.71 -7.01
C ASP A 27 7.54 15.00 -6.76
N ILE A 28 7.57 13.83 -6.11
CA ILE A 28 6.39 12.95 -5.96
C ILE A 28 5.87 12.87 -4.52
N LYS A 29 6.65 13.26 -3.51
CA LYS A 29 6.30 13.06 -2.09
C LYS A 29 4.90 13.53 -1.73
N ASP A 30 4.46 14.68 -2.24
CA ASP A 30 3.16 15.29 -1.92
C ASP A 30 1.99 14.47 -2.51
N TYR A 31 2.26 13.62 -3.51
CA TYR A 31 1.33 12.63 -4.07
C TYR A 31 1.52 11.25 -3.43
N ALA A 32 2.77 10.85 -3.16
CA ALA A 32 3.09 9.52 -2.64
C ALA A 32 2.63 9.33 -1.19
N GLU A 33 2.89 10.30 -0.32
CA GLU A 33 2.53 10.24 1.10
C GLU A 33 1.04 9.95 1.34
N PRO A 34 0.09 10.74 0.79
CA PRO A 34 -1.33 10.46 0.99
C PRO A 34 -1.78 9.15 0.34
N GLU A 35 -1.18 8.74 -0.78
CA GLU A 35 -1.56 7.51 -1.46
C GLU A 35 -1.10 6.25 -0.71
N PHE A 36 0.11 6.24 -0.15
CA PHE A 36 0.55 5.15 0.73
C PHE A 36 -0.21 5.13 2.06
N GLU A 37 -0.62 6.29 2.59
CA GLU A 37 -1.52 6.34 3.74
C GLU A 37 -2.88 5.70 3.44
N LYS A 38 -3.50 6.03 2.29
CA LYS A 38 -4.76 5.40 1.87
C LYS A 38 -4.58 3.89 1.68
N LEU A 39 -3.47 3.45 1.08
CA LEU A 39 -3.17 2.04 0.89
C LEU A 39 -3.04 1.30 2.22
N ALA A 40 -2.34 1.88 3.21
CA ALA A 40 -2.25 1.34 4.57
C ALA A 40 -3.63 1.28 5.27
N ARG A 41 -4.46 2.33 5.13
CA ARG A 41 -5.84 2.34 5.65
C ARG A 41 -6.70 1.25 5.02
N THR A 42 -6.56 0.98 3.73
CA THR A 42 -7.26 -0.11 3.04
C THR A 42 -6.87 -1.47 3.62
N LEU A 43 -5.60 -1.71 3.94
CA LEU A 43 -5.15 -2.96 4.59
C LEU A 43 -5.80 -3.14 5.97
N ILE A 44 -5.84 -2.08 6.79
CA ILE A 44 -6.51 -2.08 8.11
C ILE A 44 -8.02 -2.30 7.95
N GLN A 45 -8.65 -1.68 6.95
CA GLN A 45 -10.07 -1.89 6.68
C GLN A 45 -10.35 -3.34 6.27
N ILE A 46 -9.52 -3.93 5.41
CA ILE A 46 -9.63 -5.34 5.00
C ILE A 46 -9.53 -6.24 6.23
N GLU A 47 -8.53 -6.03 7.09
CA GLU A 47 -8.38 -6.75 8.36
C GLU A 47 -9.65 -6.63 9.22
N GLY A 48 -10.16 -5.41 9.45
CA GLY A 48 -11.34 -5.17 10.26
C GLY A 48 -12.61 -5.81 9.70
N ILE A 49 -12.80 -5.85 8.38
CA ILE A 49 -13.97 -6.50 7.75
C ILE A 49 -13.80 -8.02 7.73
N ARG A 50 -12.57 -8.53 7.53
CA ARG A 50 -12.23 -9.95 7.51
C ARG A 50 -12.39 -10.61 8.88
N THR A 51 -11.92 -9.97 9.95
CA THR A 51 -12.10 -10.46 11.34
C THR A 51 -13.57 -10.60 11.73
N ARG A 52 -14.44 -9.77 11.15
CA ARG A 52 -15.91 -9.88 11.25
C ARG A 52 -16.54 -10.90 10.31
N LYS A 53 -15.73 -11.66 9.55
CA LYS A 53 -16.14 -12.66 8.55
C LYS A 53 -17.07 -12.13 7.45
N LYS A 54 -16.96 -10.84 7.12
CA LYS A 54 -17.85 -10.16 6.15
C LYS A 54 -17.33 -10.16 4.71
N ILE A 55 -16.08 -10.57 4.47
CA ILE A 55 -15.47 -10.66 3.13
C ILE A 55 -14.68 -11.96 2.96
N SER A 56 -14.59 -12.42 1.71
CA SER A 56 -13.71 -13.51 1.28
C SER A 56 -12.30 -13.00 0.95
N GLU A 57 -11.36 -13.92 0.77
CA GLU A 57 -9.99 -13.60 0.31
C GLU A 57 -10.00 -12.94 -1.08
N GLY A 58 -10.88 -13.41 -1.98
CA GLY A 58 -11.06 -12.80 -3.30
C GLY A 58 -11.56 -11.36 -3.21
N SER A 59 -12.54 -11.09 -2.34
CA SER A 59 -13.03 -9.71 -2.12
C SER A 59 -11.96 -8.81 -1.51
N ALA A 60 -11.11 -9.32 -0.61
CA ALA A 60 -9.97 -8.59 -0.07
C ALA A 60 -8.96 -8.22 -1.16
N SER A 61 -8.65 -9.16 -2.06
CA SER A 61 -7.78 -8.92 -3.21
C SER A 61 -8.33 -7.82 -4.13
N VAL A 62 -9.64 -7.85 -4.43
CA VAL A 62 -10.28 -6.80 -5.24
C VAL A 62 -10.15 -5.42 -4.59
N LEU A 63 -10.43 -5.30 -3.29
CA LEU A 63 -10.31 -4.03 -2.57
C LEU A 63 -8.87 -3.48 -2.61
N LEU A 64 -7.89 -4.37 -2.45
CA LEU A 64 -6.48 -4.00 -2.55
C LEU A 64 -6.12 -3.53 -3.96
N GLU A 65 -6.51 -4.27 -5.01
CA GLU A 65 -6.20 -3.90 -6.40
C GLU A 65 -6.84 -2.58 -6.81
N MET A 66 -8.06 -2.30 -6.34
CA MET A 66 -8.70 -0.99 -6.55
C MET A 66 -7.87 0.15 -5.95
N GLN A 67 -7.37 -0.03 -4.73
CA GLN A 67 -6.56 1.00 -4.07
C GLN A 67 -5.19 1.13 -4.74
N LYS A 68 -4.52 0.02 -5.10
CA LYS A 68 -3.26 0.04 -5.87
C LYS A 68 -3.43 0.79 -7.18
N ASN A 69 -4.54 0.56 -7.89
CA ASN A 69 -4.83 1.27 -9.13
C ASN A 69 -5.06 2.77 -8.94
N THR A 70 -5.72 3.15 -7.85
CA THR A 70 -5.91 4.55 -7.48
C THR A 70 -4.57 5.23 -7.19
N THR A 71 -3.73 4.59 -6.38
CA THR A 71 -2.38 5.07 -6.05
C THR A 71 -1.52 5.25 -7.30
N ARG A 72 -1.53 4.26 -8.20
CA ARG A 72 -0.84 4.35 -9.49
C ARG A 72 -1.33 5.53 -10.32
N ALA A 73 -2.65 5.69 -10.46
CA ALA A 73 -3.24 6.75 -11.27
C ALA A 73 -2.88 8.15 -10.74
N VAL A 74 -2.90 8.33 -9.41
CA VAL A 74 -2.53 9.61 -8.77
C VAL A 74 -1.04 9.91 -9.00
N MET A 75 -0.16 8.93 -8.82
CA MET A 75 1.27 9.13 -9.03
C MET A 75 1.64 9.38 -10.50
N LEU A 76 0.88 8.81 -11.45
CA LEU A 76 1.05 9.06 -12.88
C LEU A 76 0.66 10.48 -13.31
N ALA A 77 -0.10 11.21 -12.48
CA ALA A 77 -0.40 12.61 -12.74
C ALA A 77 0.83 13.53 -12.57
N VAL A 78 1.91 13.03 -11.95
CA VAL A 78 3.17 13.77 -11.78
C VAL A 78 3.96 13.74 -13.08
N GLU A 79 4.24 14.92 -13.64
CA GLU A 79 4.95 15.05 -14.91
C GLU A 79 6.33 14.38 -14.88
N GLY A 80 6.63 13.62 -15.93
CA GLY A 80 7.91 12.92 -16.09
C GLY A 80 8.13 11.73 -15.15
N MET A 81 7.09 11.25 -14.47
CA MET A 81 7.11 9.96 -13.76
C MET A 81 6.79 8.81 -14.71
N GLY A 82 7.61 7.77 -14.66
CA GLY A 82 7.40 6.55 -15.44
C GLY A 82 6.54 5.54 -14.69
N LEU A 83 5.63 4.87 -15.40
CA LEU A 83 4.80 3.79 -14.85
C LEU A 83 5.63 2.70 -14.16
N VAL A 84 6.77 2.32 -14.75
CA VAL A 84 7.66 1.28 -14.18
C VAL A 84 8.15 1.68 -12.79
N LEU A 85 8.63 2.91 -12.61
CA LEU A 85 9.13 3.41 -11.33
C LEU A 85 8.03 3.44 -10.26
N ILE A 86 6.81 3.84 -10.66
CA ILE A 86 5.64 3.85 -9.77
C ILE A 86 5.28 2.43 -9.32
N GLU A 87 5.25 1.45 -10.24
CA GLU A 87 4.99 0.04 -9.90
C GLU A 87 6.05 -0.53 -8.97
N GLU A 88 7.33 -0.23 -9.22
CA GLU A 88 8.43 -0.64 -8.35
C GLU A 88 8.27 -0.08 -6.93
N ALA A 89 7.88 1.19 -6.80
CA ALA A 89 7.65 1.82 -5.50
C ALA A 89 6.44 1.21 -4.76
N ILE A 90 5.33 0.96 -5.47
CA ILE A 90 4.15 0.30 -4.90
C ILE A 90 4.51 -1.12 -4.43
N ASN A 91 5.24 -1.87 -5.24
CA ASN A 91 5.66 -3.23 -4.90
C ASN A 91 6.64 -3.25 -3.72
N ALA A 92 7.59 -2.32 -3.67
CA ALA A 92 8.52 -2.17 -2.55
C ALA A 92 7.77 -1.84 -1.24
N ALA A 93 6.81 -0.91 -1.30
CA ALA A 93 5.97 -0.56 -0.17
C ALA A 93 5.16 -1.76 0.36
N LEU A 94 4.46 -2.48 -0.52
CA LEU A 94 3.68 -3.66 -0.13
C LEU A 94 4.56 -4.77 0.42
N LYS A 95 5.73 -4.99 -0.18
CA LYS A 95 6.71 -5.98 0.30
C LYS A 95 7.19 -5.66 1.72
N ALA A 96 7.38 -4.38 2.05
CA ALA A 96 7.84 -3.96 3.38
C ALA A 96 6.86 -4.30 4.51
N VAL A 97 5.57 -4.42 4.20
CA VAL A 97 4.52 -4.72 5.19
C VAL A 97 3.91 -6.12 5.03
N LYS A 98 4.45 -6.93 4.11
CA LYS A 98 3.92 -8.23 3.72
C LYS A 98 3.68 -9.16 4.91
N ASP A 99 4.72 -9.36 5.72
CA ASP A 99 4.69 -10.37 6.78
C ASP A 99 3.69 -9.99 7.87
N VAL A 100 3.66 -8.71 8.28
CA VAL A 100 2.73 -8.23 9.31
C VAL A 100 1.28 -8.27 8.84
N VAL A 101 1.02 -7.92 7.57
CA VAL A 101 -0.32 -7.94 6.96
C VAL A 101 -0.84 -9.37 6.83
N ASN A 102 -0.06 -10.27 6.24
CA ASN A 102 -0.49 -11.65 6.03
C ASN A 102 -0.69 -12.39 7.37
N ALA A 103 0.16 -12.11 8.37
CA ALA A 103 -0.01 -12.66 9.71
C ALA A 103 -1.31 -12.16 10.38
N ALA A 104 -1.65 -10.88 10.23
CA ALA A 104 -2.89 -10.32 10.77
C ALA A 104 -4.15 -10.88 10.09
N LEU A 105 -4.07 -11.12 8.78
CA LEU A 105 -5.19 -11.63 7.97
C LEU A 105 -5.37 -13.15 8.08
N GLY A 106 -4.31 -13.89 8.38
CA GLY A 106 -4.31 -15.35 8.41
C GLY A 106 -4.30 -16.02 7.03
N PHE A 107 -3.99 -15.26 5.96
CA PHE A 107 -3.81 -15.74 4.60
C PHE A 107 -2.86 -14.81 3.83
N ALA A 108 -2.36 -15.25 2.68
CA ALA A 108 -1.48 -14.46 1.83
C ALA A 108 -2.28 -13.50 0.93
N LEU A 109 -2.32 -12.21 1.30
CA LEU A 109 -2.90 -11.16 0.46
C LEU A 109 -1.84 -10.47 -0.41
N ILE A 110 -0.64 -10.24 0.14
CA ILE A 110 0.51 -9.57 -0.51
C ILE A 110 1.83 -10.32 -0.33
#